data_AF-A0A151JMV9-F1
#
_entry.id   AF-A0A151JMV9-F1
#
_cell.length_a   1.000
_cell.length_b   1.000
_cell.length_c   1.000
_cell.angle_alpha   90.00
_cell.angle_beta   90.00
_cell.angle_gamma   90.00
#
_symmetry.space_group_name_H-M   'P 1'
#
loop_
_entity.id
_entity.type
_entity.pdbx_description
1 polymer ?
#
loop_
_entity_poly.entity_id
_entity_poly.type
_entity_poly.pdbx_seq_one_letter_code
_entity_poly.pdbx_strand_id
1 'polypeptide(L)'
;MLSSQDCQFTITQLKEAVQFLDIIPTENIIKQRLKSRFSDQIVFSSRMGGVTYVCFANNLYDILTDAWYNNRKQSIEEQEDRLIVSAAELVCRKIRCTICRTNEYTASDKVFDNIDGNIPSHLLQFLQHVIYKDKKQNDSNNIWYSRRISSIAHAIMSAARPKTFISPLQLAVGSTMHRKFG
;
A
#
# COMPACT_ATOMS: atom_id res chain seq x y z
N MET A 1 32.43 6.83 14.91
CA MET A 1 31.33 6.40 15.78
C MET A 1 30.60 5.28 15.06
N LEU A 2 30.74 4.05 15.55
CA LEU A 2 30.05 2.88 14.97
C LEU A 2 28.71 2.73 15.70
N SER A 3 27.60 2.88 14.97
CA SER A 3 26.26 2.61 15.50
C SER A 3 26.16 1.15 15.90
N SER A 4 25.68 0.88 17.11
CA SER A 4 25.51 -0.47 17.70
C SER A 4 24.49 -1.37 16.96
N GLN A 5 23.97 -0.93 15.81
CA GLN A 5 22.97 -1.65 15.00
C GLN A 5 23.56 -2.29 13.73
N ASP A 6 24.77 -1.90 13.32
CA ASP A 6 25.38 -2.43 12.10
C ASP A 6 26.06 -3.77 12.39
N CYS A 7 25.52 -4.85 11.82
CA CYS A 7 26.05 -6.22 12.02
C CYS A 7 26.91 -6.72 10.85
N GLN A 8 27.14 -5.86 9.87
CA GLN A 8 27.93 -6.12 8.68
C GLN A 8 28.92 -4.98 8.46
N PHE A 9 30.19 -5.34 8.29
CA PHE A 9 31.26 -4.39 8.02
C PHE A 9 32.09 -4.84 6.83
N THR A 10 32.57 -3.88 6.05
CA THR A 10 33.59 -4.15 5.03
C THR A 10 34.98 -4.14 5.68
N ILE A 11 35.91 -4.94 5.15
CA ILE A 11 37.30 -4.90 5.63
C ILE A 11 37.93 -3.51 5.41
N THR A 12 37.50 -2.76 4.40
CA THR A 12 37.91 -1.37 4.16
C THR A 12 37.49 -0.44 5.29
N GLN A 13 36.23 -0.51 5.76
CA GLN A 13 35.77 0.26 6.93
C GLN A 13 36.52 -0.11 8.21
N LEU A 14 36.85 -1.39 8.39
CA LEU A 14 37.66 -1.84 9.53
C LEU A 14 39.11 -1.34 9.43
N LYS A 15 39.68 -1.24 8.24
CA LYS A 15 41.02 -0.63 8.02
C LYS A 15 41.02 0.86 8.36
N GLU A 16 40.00 1.58 7.93
CA GLU A 16 39.82 3.01 8.24
C GLU A 16 39.67 3.25 9.75
N ALA A 17 38.90 2.42 10.46
CA ALA A 17 38.75 2.50 11.91
C ALA A 17 40.06 2.22 12.68
N VAL A 18 41.02 1.53 12.06
CA VAL A 18 42.30 1.11 12.65
C VAL A 18 43.46 2.02 12.19
N GLN A 19 43.21 3.02 11.34
CA GLN A 19 44.24 3.97 10.86
C GLN A 19 44.94 4.76 11.98
N PHE A 20 44.39 4.80 13.19
CA PHE A 20 45.01 5.42 14.36
C PHE A 20 46.14 4.58 14.99
N LEU A 21 46.37 3.35 14.53
CA LEU A 21 47.50 2.52 14.92
C LEU A 21 48.62 2.67 13.88
N ASP A 22 49.86 2.88 14.34
CA ASP A 22 51.08 3.09 13.53
C ASP A 22 51.40 1.97 12.49
N ILE A 23 50.61 0.90 12.48
CA ILE A 23 50.78 -0.26 11.61
C ILE A 23 49.48 -0.51 10.86
N ILE A 24 49.45 -0.22 9.55
CA ILE A 24 48.33 -0.57 8.67
C ILE A 24 48.27 -2.10 8.58
N PRO A 25 47.24 -2.76 9.14
CA PRO A 25 47.20 -4.21 9.15
C PRO A 25 46.74 -4.75 7.80
N THR A 26 47.49 -5.72 7.27
CA THR A 26 47.10 -6.50 6.09
C THR A 26 45.78 -7.25 6.36
N GLU A 27 44.95 -7.45 5.33
CA GLU A 27 43.63 -8.11 5.47
C GLU A 27 43.68 -9.46 6.19
N ASN A 28 44.76 -10.21 5.99
CA ASN A 28 44.97 -11.49 6.66
C ASN A 28 45.14 -11.37 8.17
N ILE A 29 45.80 -10.30 8.64
CA ILE A 29 46.01 -10.02 10.07
C ILE A 29 44.68 -9.62 10.72
N ILE A 30 43.87 -8.82 10.01
CA ILE A 30 42.53 -8.45 10.45
C ILE A 30 41.64 -9.69 10.57
N LYS A 31 41.63 -10.55 9.53
CA LYS A 31 40.89 -11.82 9.54
C LYS A 31 41.35 -12.74 10.67
N GLN A 32 42.66 -12.88 10.88
CA GLN A 32 43.21 -13.71 11.95
C GLN A 32 42.84 -13.19 13.34
N ARG A 33 43.01 -11.90 13.62
CA ARG A 33 42.65 -11.31 14.92
C ARG A 33 41.15 -11.41 15.20
N LEU A 34 40.31 -11.20 14.18
CA LEU A 34 38.87 -11.35 14.32
C LEU A 34 38.48 -12.81 14.61
N LYS A 35 39.10 -13.77 13.92
CA LYS A 35 38.92 -15.20 14.23
C LYS A 35 39.43 -15.58 15.61
N SER A 36 40.58 -15.07 16.05
CA SER A 36 41.12 -15.39 17.38
C SER A 36 40.27 -14.83 18.52
N ARG A 37 39.62 -13.68 18.31
CA ARG A 37 38.84 -13.00 19.35
C ARG A 37 37.38 -13.44 19.41
N PHE A 38 36.78 -13.76 18.26
CA PHE A 38 35.34 -14.02 18.14
C PHE A 38 35.00 -15.40 17.55
N SER A 39 36.02 -16.19 17.21
CA SER A 39 35.94 -17.60 16.80
C SER A 39 34.79 -17.89 15.83
N ASP A 40 33.74 -18.59 16.30
CA ASP A 40 32.63 -19.07 15.49
C ASP A 40 31.49 -18.06 15.31
N GLN A 41 31.58 -16.89 15.95
CA GLN A 41 30.53 -15.87 15.90
C GLN A 41 30.63 -14.96 14.68
N ILE A 42 31.67 -15.12 13.84
CA ILE A 42 31.92 -14.26 12.67
C ILE A 42 31.94 -15.08 11.38
N VAL A 43 31.14 -14.65 10.41
CA VAL A 43 31.11 -15.19 9.04
C VAL A 43 31.77 -14.18 8.09
N PHE A 44 32.70 -14.68 7.28
CA PHE A 44 33.32 -13.89 6.20
C PHE A 44 32.67 -14.28 4.87
N SER A 45 32.06 -13.31 4.19
CA SER A 45 31.51 -13.50 2.84
C SER A 45 32.26 -12.63 1.84
N SER A 46 32.69 -13.23 0.74
CA SER A 46 33.37 -12.52 -0.35
C SER A 46 32.47 -12.54 -1.58
N ARG A 47 32.25 -11.38 -2.19
CA ARG A 47 31.56 -11.27 -3.48
C ARG A 47 32.60 -11.27 -4.60
N MET A 48 32.28 -11.90 -5.73
CA MET A 48 33.07 -11.78 -6.97
C MET A 48 33.21 -10.28 -7.30
N GLY A 49 34.44 -9.73 -7.16
CA GLY A 49 34.71 -8.29 -7.18
C GLY A 49 35.62 -7.78 -6.05
N GLY A 50 36.02 -8.64 -5.09
CA GLY A 50 37.12 -8.35 -4.16
C GLY A 50 36.72 -7.70 -2.83
N VAL A 51 35.45 -7.37 -2.64
CA VAL A 51 34.96 -6.84 -1.35
C VAL A 51 34.63 -8.01 -0.41
N THR A 52 35.36 -8.08 0.70
CA THR A 52 35.07 -9.03 1.78
C THR A 52 34.25 -8.34 2.87
N TYR A 53 33.13 -8.96 3.23
CA TYR A 53 32.27 -8.54 4.33
C TYR A 53 32.50 -9.44 5.55
N VAL A 54 32.39 -8.82 6.72
CA VAL A 54 32.50 -9.44 8.04
C VAL A 54 31.13 -9.28 8.71
N CYS A 55 30.46 -10.39 9.01
CA CYS A 55 29.15 -10.39 9.65
C CYS A 55 29.17 -11.18 10.96
N PHE A 56 28.50 -10.69 12.00
CA PHE A 56 28.29 -11.44 13.24
C PHE A 56 27.06 -12.35 13.13
N ALA A 57 27.25 -13.66 13.26
CA ALA A 57 26.19 -14.66 13.07
C ALA A 57 25.08 -14.55 14.12
N ASN A 58 25.44 -14.32 15.39
CA ASN A 58 24.48 -14.30 16.50
C ASN A 58 23.59 -13.05 16.47
N ASN A 59 24.17 -11.87 16.20
CA ASN A 59 23.39 -10.64 16.13
C ASN A 59 22.44 -10.61 14.93
N LEU A 60 22.79 -11.26 13.82
CA LEU A 60 21.88 -11.41 12.67
C LEU A 60 20.63 -12.19 13.06
N TYR A 61 20.78 -13.28 13.80
CA TYR A 61 19.65 -14.06 14.27
C TYR A 61 18.76 -13.24 15.21
N ASP A 62 19.35 -12.52 16.16
CA ASP A 62 18.58 -11.69 17.10
C ASP A 62 17.88 -10.51 16.41
N ILE A 63 18.55 -9.84 15.46
CA ILE A 63 17.95 -8.76 14.67
C ILE A 63 16.83 -9.27 13.78
N LEU A 64 17.02 -10.42 13.12
CA LEU A 64 15.97 -11.03 12.30
C LEU A 64 14.79 -11.47 13.16
N THR A 65 15.06 -12.02 14.33
CA THR A 65 14.06 -12.45 15.30
C THR A 65 13.29 -11.25 15.85
N ASP A 66 13.98 -10.19 16.25
CA ASP A 66 13.37 -8.93 16.72
C ASP A 66 12.58 -8.25 15.61
N ALA A 67 13.11 -8.14 14.39
CA ALA A 67 12.37 -7.58 13.26
C ALA A 67 11.10 -8.39 12.96
N TRP A 68 11.19 -9.72 13.03
CA TRP A 68 10.06 -10.60 12.79
C TRP A 68 9.00 -10.52 13.90
N TYR A 69 9.41 -10.58 15.16
CA TYR A 69 8.49 -10.45 16.30
C TYR A 69 7.95 -9.03 16.46
N ASN A 70 8.71 -7.98 16.16
CA ASN A 70 8.22 -6.59 16.22
C ASN A 70 7.22 -6.29 15.09
N ASN A 71 7.40 -6.88 13.90
CA ASN A 71 6.38 -6.84 12.85
C ASN A 71 5.12 -7.64 13.23
N ARG A 72 5.27 -8.70 14.03
CA ARG A 72 4.16 -9.52 14.54
C ARG A 72 3.48 -8.98 15.80
N LYS A 73 4.18 -8.20 16.61
CA LYS A 73 3.71 -7.55 17.84
C LYS A 73 2.85 -6.31 17.55
N GLN A 74 2.69 -5.92 16.29
CA GLN A 74 1.62 -4.99 15.93
C GLN A 74 0.32 -5.57 16.48
N SER A 75 -0.38 -4.75 17.25
CA SER A 75 -1.69 -5.11 17.80
C SER A 75 -2.56 -5.63 16.66
N ILE A 76 -3.43 -6.61 16.97
CA ILE A 76 -4.44 -7.10 16.01
C ILE A 76 -5.21 -5.92 15.42
N GLU A 77 -5.50 -4.90 16.25
CA GLU A 77 -6.17 -3.66 15.84
C GLU A 77 -5.36 -2.87 14.79
N GLU A 78 -4.04 -2.74 14.97
CA GLU A 78 -3.17 -2.07 14.00
C GLU A 78 -3.10 -2.82 12.66
N GLN A 79 -3.21 -4.15 12.70
CA GLN A 79 -3.26 -4.97 11.49
C GLN A 79 -4.61 -4.81 10.77
N GLU A 80 -5.72 -4.81 11.51
CA GLU A 80 -7.05 -4.56 10.96
C GLU A 80 -7.14 -3.16 10.31
N ASP A 81 -6.61 -2.13 10.97
CA ASP A 81 -6.54 -0.78 10.42
C ASP A 81 -5.76 -0.73 9.11
N ARG A 82 -4.60 -1.42 9.03
CA ARG A 82 -3.80 -1.50 7.79
C ARG A 82 -4.55 -2.19 6.67
N LEU A 83 -5.30 -3.26 6.97
CA LEU A 83 -6.12 -3.96 5.99
C LEU A 83 -7.24 -3.06 5.47
N ILE A 84 -7.92 -2.32 6.35
CA ILE A 84 -8.97 -1.36 5.98
C ILE A 84 -8.40 -0.25 5.10
N VAL A 85 -7.27 0.35 5.49
CA VAL A 85 -6.59 1.38 4.70
C VAL A 85 -6.21 0.84 3.31
N SER A 86 -5.61 -0.35 3.26
CA SER A 86 -5.22 -0.99 1.99
C SER A 86 -6.42 -1.26 1.08
N ALA A 87 -7.55 -1.71 1.64
CA ALA A 87 -8.78 -1.92 0.90
C ALA A 87 -9.37 -0.60 0.38
N ALA A 88 -9.37 0.45 1.20
CA ALA A 88 -9.82 1.78 0.82
C ALA A 88 -8.95 2.36 -0.32
N GLU A 89 -7.63 2.23 -0.23
CA GLU A 89 -6.71 2.65 -1.28
C GLU A 89 -6.94 1.92 -2.60
N LEU A 90 -7.23 0.61 -2.55
CA LEU A 90 -7.57 -0.17 -3.73
C LEU A 90 -8.83 0.37 -4.43
N VAL A 91 -9.89 0.62 -3.68
CA VAL A 91 -11.15 1.17 -4.22
C VAL A 91 -10.91 2.57 -4.79
N CYS A 92 -10.24 3.45 -4.04
CA CYS A 92 -9.91 4.81 -4.47
C CYS A 92 -9.07 4.82 -5.75
N ARG A 93 -8.07 3.94 -5.85
CA ARG A 93 -7.25 3.79 -7.05
C ARG A 93 -8.10 3.40 -8.25
N LYS A 94 -9.03 2.45 -8.10
CA LYS A 94 -9.92 2.04 -9.19
C LYS A 94 -10.84 3.17 -9.65
N ILE A 95 -11.38 3.96 -8.72
CA ILE A 95 -12.17 5.16 -9.06
C ILE A 95 -11.34 6.17 -9.87
N ARG A 96 -10.10 6.43 -9.44
CA ARG A 96 -9.17 7.33 -10.16
C ARG A 96 -8.79 6.83 -11.55
N CYS A 97 -8.61 5.52 -11.72
CA CYS A 97 -8.27 4.91 -13.01
C CYS A 97 -9.47 4.71 -13.94
N THR A 98 -10.70 5.00 -13.50
CA THR A 98 -11.88 4.81 -14.35
C THR A 98 -11.91 5.88 -15.45
N ILE A 99 -12.13 5.48 -16.70
CA ILE A 99 -12.19 6.44 -17.81
C ILE A 99 -13.59 7.05 -17.82
N CYS A 100 -13.68 8.37 -17.60
CA CYS A 100 -14.93 9.11 -17.65
C CYS A 100 -14.97 9.95 -18.92
N ARG A 101 -15.92 9.67 -19.83
CA ARG A 101 -16.11 10.48 -21.04
C ARG A 101 -16.70 11.84 -20.64
N THR A 102 -15.93 12.90 -20.83
CA THR A 102 -16.33 14.28 -20.51
C THR A 102 -16.61 15.13 -21.76
N ASN A 103 -16.37 14.57 -22.95
CA ASN A 103 -16.45 15.30 -24.22
C ASN A 103 -17.81 15.22 -24.91
N GLU A 104 -18.73 14.40 -24.39
CA GLU A 104 -20.04 14.17 -25.01
C GLU A 104 -21.13 14.39 -23.97
N TYR A 105 -22.00 15.34 -24.24
CA TYR A 105 -23.22 15.55 -23.47
C TYR A 105 -24.30 14.61 -24.00
N THR A 106 -24.86 13.76 -23.15
CA THR A 106 -25.93 12.85 -23.56
C THR A 106 -27.23 13.62 -23.77
N ALA A 107 -27.95 13.29 -24.84
CA ALA A 107 -29.28 13.87 -25.09
C ALA A 107 -30.24 13.50 -23.94
N SER A 108 -31.20 14.40 -23.63
CA SER A 108 -32.06 14.31 -22.44
C SER A 108 -32.86 13.00 -22.33
N ASP A 109 -33.15 12.37 -23.45
CA ASP A 109 -33.86 11.10 -23.60
C ASP A 109 -32.99 9.89 -23.23
N LYS A 110 -31.65 10.01 -23.30
CA LYS A 110 -30.68 8.93 -23.09
C LYS A 110 -29.85 9.09 -21.82
N VAL A 111 -30.17 10.06 -20.96
CA VAL A 111 -29.41 10.33 -19.72
C VAL A 111 -29.43 9.14 -18.76
N PHE A 112 -30.52 8.36 -18.78
CA PHE A 112 -30.69 7.20 -17.92
C PHE A 112 -30.24 5.88 -18.57
N ASP A 113 -29.80 5.92 -19.83
CA ASP A 113 -29.24 4.75 -20.49
C ASP A 113 -27.80 4.55 -20.02
N ASN A 114 -27.52 3.37 -19.46
CA ASN A 114 -26.18 2.96 -19.01
C ASN A 114 -25.53 3.90 -17.95
N ILE A 115 -26.32 4.37 -16.98
CA ILE A 115 -25.87 5.21 -15.85
C ILE A 115 -24.67 4.57 -15.12
N ASP A 116 -24.75 3.26 -14.90
CA ASP A 116 -23.76 2.52 -14.11
C ASP A 116 -22.50 2.16 -14.90
N GLY A 117 -22.45 2.43 -16.21
CA GLY A 117 -21.33 2.06 -17.07
C GLY A 117 -20.00 2.72 -16.69
N ASN A 118 -20.06 3.87 -16.01
CA ASN A 118 -18.88 4.58 -15.53
C ASN A 118 -18.48 4.19 -14.09
N ILE A 119 -19.22 3.31 -13.42
CA ILE A 119 -18.92 2.93 -12.04
C ILE A 119 -17.94 1.74 -12.04
N PRO A 120 -16.79 1.84 -11.34
CA PRO A 120 -15.87 0.71 -11.25
C PRO A 120 -16.47 -0.47 -10.46
N SER A 121 -16.23 -1.69 -10.96
CA SER A 121 -16.73 -2.95 -10.39
C SER A 121 -16.40 -3.15 -8.91
N HIS A 122 -15.20 -2.75 -8.47
CA HIS A 122 -14.77 -2.87 -7.07
C HIS A 122 -15.62 -2.01 -6.12
N LEU A 123 -16.05 -0.83 -6.56
CA LEU A 123 -16.94 0.02 -5.78
C LEU A 123 -18.33 -0.60 -5.68
N LEU A 124 -18.83 -1.18 -6.77
CA LEU A 124 -20.10 -1.90 -6.76
C LEU A 124 -20.05 -3.10 -5.82
N GLN A 125 -19.02 -3.93 -5.89
CA GLN A 125 -18.86 -5.07 -4.99
C GLN A 125 -18.78 -4.64 -3.51
N PHE A 126 -18.01 -3.59 -3.21
CA PHE A 126 -17.94 -3.04 -1.86
C PHE A 126 -19.31 -2.57 -1.36
N LEU A 127 -20.02 -1.75 -2.15
CA LEU A 127 -21.34 -1.24 -1.78
C LEU A 127 -22.39 -2.36 -1.68
N GLN A 128 -22.30 -3.37 -2.54
CA GLN A 128 -23.14 -4.56 -2.46
C GLN A 128 -22.91 -5.29 -1.13
N HIS A 129 -21.66 -5.54 -0.75
CA HIS A 129 -21.35 -6.18 0.53
C HIS A 129 -21.83 -5.37 1.72
N VAL A 130 -21.70 -4.04 1.70
CA VAL A 130 -22.16 -3.16 2.78
C VAL A 130 -23.69 -3.11 2.88
N ILE A 131 -24.40 -3.10 1.76
CA ILE A 131 -25.86 -2.87 1.71
C ILE A 131 -26.67 -4.18 1.78
N TYR A 132 -26.16 -5.28 1.23
CA TYR A 132 -26.85 -6.58 1.18
C TYR A 132 -26.53 -7.54 2.33
N LYS A 133 -25.57 -7.23 3.21
CA LYS A 133 -24.99 -8.15 4.21
C LYS A 133 -26.01 -9.07 4.92
N ASP A 134 -27.19 -8.55 5.27
CA ASP A 134 -28.19 -9.28 6.07
C ASP A 134 -29.60 -9.31 5.45
N LYS A 135 -29.74 -9.09 4.13
CA LYS A 135 -31.06 -8.87 3.50
C LYS A 135 -31.51 -10.02 2.61
N LYS A 136 -32.73 -10.54 2.84
CA LYS A 136 -33.38 -11.52 1.96
C LYS A 136 -33.55 -10.92 0.55
N GLN A 137 -32.99 -11.60 -0.45
CA GLN A 137 -33.20 -11.26 -1.85
C GLN A 137 -34.61 -11.67 -2.27
N ASN A 138 -35.49 -10.67 -2.41
CA ASN A 138 -36.68 -10.75 -3.25
C ASN A 138 -36.43 -9.88 -4.49
N ASP A 139 -36.90 -10.28 -5.67
CA ASP A 139 -36.62 -9.59 -6.94
C ASP A 139 -36.99 -8.11 -6.94
N SER A 140 -38.14 -7.75 -6.37
CA SER A 140 -38.60 -6.36 -6.25
C SER A 140 -37.73 -5.52 -5.30
N ASN A 141 -37.24 -6.12 -4.22
CA ASN A 141 -36.31 -5.47 -3.31
C ASN A 141 -34.94 -5.24 -3.97
N ASN A 142 -34.52 -6.14 -4.87
CA ASN A 142 -33.22 -6.07 -5.53
C ASN A 142 -33.09 -4.83 -6.41
N ILE A 143 -34.14 -4.47 -7.16
CA ILE A 143 -34.20 -3.25 -8.00
C ILE A 143 -34.10 -1.99 -7.14
N TRP A 144 -34.73 -1.99 -5.96
CA TRP A 144 -34.65 -0.84 -5.06
C TRP A 144 -33.25 -0.67 -4.48
N TYR A 145 -32.60 -1.78 -4.10
CA TYR A 145 -31.22 -1.77 -3.60
C TYR A 145 -30.22 -1.33 -4.67
N SER A 146 -30.36 -1.81 -5.91
CA SER A 146 -29.46 -1.43 -7.00
C SER A 146 -29.52 0.08 -7.30
N ARG A 147 -30.72 0.68 -7.29
CA ARG A 147 -30.88 2.14 -7.45
C ARG A 147 -30.19 2.93 -6.34
N ARG A 148 -30.25 2.45 -5.09
CA ARG A 148 -29.55 3.09 -3.96
C ARG A 148 -28.04 2.95 -4.08
N ILE A 149 -27.55 1.77 -4.46
CA ILE A 149 -26.13 1.52 -4.72
C ILE A 149 -25.63 2.47 -5.81
N SER A 150 -26.34 2.56 -6.94
CA SER A 150 -26.01 3.49 -8.02
C SER A 150 -25.95 4.93 -7.53
N SER A 151 -26.98 5.40 -6.81
CA SER A 151 -27.03 6.77 -6.27
C SER A 151 -25.84 7.09 -5.34
N ILE A 152 -25.48 6.15 -4.45
CA ILE A 152 -24.35 6.30 -3.53
C ILE A 152 -23.02 6.26 -4.28
N ALA A 153 -22.87 5.34 -5.24
CA ALA A 153 -21.68 5.24 -6.07
C ALA A 153 -21.43 6.54 -6.85
N HIS A 154 -22.48 7.11 -7.44
CA HIS A 154 -22.42 8.40 -8.11
C HIS A 154 -22.00 9.55 -7.17
N ALA A 155 -22.49 9.56 -5.93
CA ALA A 155 -22.09 10.55 -4.93
C ALA A 155 -20.61 10.39 -4.52
N ILE A 156 -20.16 9.16 -4.27
CA ILE A 156 -18.75 8.85 -3.92
C ILE A 156 -17.82 9.22 -5.08
N MET A 157 -18.18 8.86 -6.31
CA MET A 157 -17.38 9.20 -7.49
C MET A 157 -17.28 10.71 -7.71
N SER A 158 -18.39 11.44 -7.52
CA SER A 158 -18.43 12.90 -7.60
C SER A 158 -17.52 13.54 -6.54
N ALA A 159 -17.56 13.04 -5.31
CA ALA A 159 -16.68 13.51 -4.23
C ALA A 159 -15.20 13.15 -4.46
N ALA A 160 -14.91 11.94 -4.95
CA ALA A 160 -13.55 11.48 -5.21
C ALA A 160 -12.91 12.14 -6.44
N ARG A 161 -13.73 12.60 -7.40
CA ARG A 161 -13.28 13.11 -8.71
C ARG A 161 -14.08 14.32 -9.22
N PRO A 162 -14.13 15.43 -8.47
CA PRO A 162 -15.04 16.54 -8.75
C PRO A 162 -14.81 17.21 -10.11
N LYS A 163 -13.58 17.22 -10.63
CA LYS A 163 -13.24 17.91 -11.89
C LYS A 163 -13.41 17.04 -13.14
N THR A 164 -13.40 15.72 -12.98
CA THR A 164 -13.29 14.78 -14.12
C THR A 164 -14.50 13.88 -14.29
N PHE A 165 -15.35 13.79 -13.26
CA PHE A 165 -16.57 13.00 -13.28
C PHE A 165 -17.77 13.91 -13.04
N ILE A 166 -18.67 13.92 -14.01
CA ILE A 166 -19.97 14.57 -13.88
C ILE A 166 -20.99 13.45 -13.73
N SER A 167 -21.67 13.41 -12.59
CA SER A 167 -22.69 12.40 -12.33
C SER A 167 -23.96 12.71 -13.14
N PRO A 168 -24.41 11.83 -14.05
CA PRO A 168 -25.65 12.01 -14.79
C PRO A 168 -26.87 12.12 -13.87
N LEU A 169 -26.89 11.36 -12.77
CA LEU A 169 -27.95 11.43 -11.77
C LEU A 169 -28.01 12.80 -11.08
N GLN A 170 -26.87 13.33 -10.65
CA GLN A 170 -26.84 14.65 -9.99
C GLN A 170 -27.19 15.77 -10.97
N LEU A 171 -26.73 15.66 -12.22
CA LEU A 171 -27.05 16.60 -13.28
C LEU A 171 -28.56 16.60 -13.60
N ALA A 172 -29.17 15.42 -13.72
CA ALA A 172 -30.62 15.29 -13.95
C ALA A 172 -31.44 15.88 -12.79
N VAL A 173 -31.02 15.61 -11.54
CA VAL A 173 -31.68 16.21 -10.36
C VAL A 173 -31.52 17.73 -10.36
N GLY A 174 -30.32 18.26 -10.64
CA GLY A 174 -30.09 19.70 -10.73
C GLY A 174 -30.95 20.36 -11.81
N SER A 175 -30.99 19.78 -13.02
CA SER A 175 -31.80 20.26 -14.13
C SER A 175 -33.30 20.25 -13.80
N THR A 176 -33.79 19.21 -13.14
CA THR A 176 -35.22 19.11 -12.76
C THR A 176 -35.57 20.09 -11.64
N MET A 177 -34.67 20.30 -10.67
CA MET A 177 -34.84 21.30 -9.62
C MET A 177 -34.86 22.72 -10.20
N HIS A 178 -33.91 23.08 -11.06
CA HIS A 178 -33.87 24.38 -11.73
C HIS A 178 -35.15 24.62 -12.55
N ARG A 179 -35.61 23.63 -13.33
CA ARG A 179 -36.88 23.75 -14.09
C ARG A 179 -38.10 23.96 -13.18
N LYS A 180 -38.07 23.41 -11.96
CA LYS A 180 -39.20 23.48 -11.02
C LYS A 180 -39.16 24.73 -10.13
N PHE A 181 -37.98 25.24 -9.81
CA PHE A 181 -37.79 26.26 -8.77
C PHE A 181 -37.04 27.53 -9.21
N GLY A 182 -36.35 27.54 -10.35
CA GLY A 182 -35.55 28.68 -10.85
C GLY A 182 -34.11 28.60 -10.39
#